data_AF-A0A402BL97-F1
#
_entry.id   AF-A0A402BL97-F1
#
_cell.length_a   1.000
_cell.length_b   1.000
_cell.length_c   1.000
_cell.angle_alpha   90.00
_cell.angle_beta   90.00
_cell.angle_gamma   90.00
#
_symmetry.space_group_name_H-M   'P 1'
#
loop_
_entity.id
_entity.type
_entity.pdbx_description
1 polymer ?
#
loop_
_entity_poly.entity_id
_entity_poly.type
_entity_poly.pdbx_seq_one_letter_code
_entity_poly.pdbx_strand_id
1 'polypeptide(L)'
;MTYDRKKKKVPVDQRNQQEEILHFSLSGLLETDHVLTLNPNLGTLSHLMCKDGQPRLLMGEQFRASEIRVLLPLLEAFPYYCPYEMVLASFGTGSVTEEATLYYQRRLLQARQEPAQWEEILMPIRGVLSRTRIKLRQFGLEISSISETGYLLRSLPRLPKSQTPGHTTASLGIPV
;
A
#
# COMPACT_ATOMS: atom_id res chain seq x y z
N MET A 1 -65.57 -4.68 -8.96
CA MET A 1 -64.71 -5.81 -9.33
C MET A 1 -63.48 -5.26 -10.04
N THR A 2 -62.50 -4.83 -9.25
CA THR A 2 -61.17 -5.47 -9.05
C THR A 2 -60.21 -5.18 -10.20
N TYR A 3 -59.50 -4.05 -10.10
CA TYR A 3 -58.34 -3.75 -10.95
C TYR A 3 -57.09 -4.35 -10.30
N ASP A 4 -56.49 -5.30 -11.00
CA ASP A 4 -55.32 -6.08 -10.61
C ASP A 4 -54.06 -5.20 -10.65
N ARG A 5 -53.45 -5.02 -9.48
CA ARG A 5 -52.29 -4.15 -9.25
C ARG A 5 -51.04 -4.92 -9.67
N LYS A 6 -50.72 -4.90 -10.98
CA LYS A 6 -49.44 -5.41 -11.50
C LYS A 6 -48.29 -4.71 -10.77
N LYS A 7 -47.66 -5.43 -9.83
CA LYS A 7 -46.39 -5.06 -9.21
C LYS A 7 -45.34 -4.99 -10.32
N LYS A 8 -45.01 -3.78 -10.79
CA LYS A 8 -43.81 -3.55 -11.58
C LYS A 8 -42.62 -3.97 -10.70
N LYS A 9 -41.92 -5.02 -11.12
CA LYS A 9 -40.60 -5.36 -10.58
C LYS A 9 -39.72 -4.14 -10.80
N VAL A 10 -39.31 -3.50 -9.70
CA VAL A 10 -38.24 -2.51 -9.70
C VAL A 10 -37.01 -3.21 -10.28
N PRO A 11 -36.31 -2.62 -11.27
CA PRO A 11 -35.05 -3.19 -11.74
C PRO A 11 -34.12 -3.27 -10.53
N VAL A 12 -33.66 -4.48 -10.21
CA VAL A 12 -32.55 -4.69 -9.27
C VAL A 12 -31.39 -3.90 -9.84
N ASP A 13 -31.04 -2.83 -9.15
CA ASP A 13 -29.94 -1.93 -9.47
C ASP A 13 -28.65 -2.78 -9.48
N GLN A 14 -28.08 -3.00 -10.66
CA GLN A 14 -26.80 -3.71 -10.85
C GLN A 14 -25.59 -2.89 -10.34
N ARG A 15 -25.84 -1.81 -9.59
CA ARG A 15 -24.83 -0.90 -9.00
C ARG A 15 -24.21 -1.41 -7.70
N ASN A 16 -24.45 -2.67 -7.34
CA ASN A 16 -23.95 -3.27 -6.09
C ASN A 16 -22.78 -4.23 -6.32
N GLN A 17 -21.93 -3.97 -7.31
CA GLN A 17 -20.52 -4.37 -7.18
C GLN A 17 -19.94 -3.39 -6.18
N GLN A 18 -20.02 -3.73 -4.88
CA GLN A 18 -19.42 -2.93 -3.82
C GLN A 18 -17.97 -2.66 -4.20
N GLU A 19 -17.67 -1.42 -4.56
CA GLU A 19 -16.31 -0.92 -4.65
C GLU A 19 -15.74 -0.97 -3.23
N GLU A 20 -15.11 -2.09 -2.89
CA GLU A 20 -14.55 -2.31 -1.57
C GLU A 20 -13.31 -1.41 -1.42
N ILE A 21 -13.54 -0.21 -0.90
CA ILE A 21 -12.48 0.70 -0.49
C ILE A 21 -11.98 0.22 0.88
N LEU A 22 -10.75 -0.26 0.90
CA LEU A 22 -10.07 -0.76 2.09
C LEU A 22 -9.46 0.42 2.85
N HIS A 23 -9.55 0.40 4.19
CA HIS A 23 -9.06 1.47 5.05
C HIS A 23 -7.96 0.95 5.97
N PHE A 24 -6.82 1.63 6.00
CA PHE A 24 -5.63 1.26 6.79
C PHE A 24 -5.18 2.44 7.64
N SER A 25 -5.36 2.35 8.96
CA SER A 25 -4.89 3.38 9.90
C SER A 25 -3.37 3.37 10.09
N LEU A 26 -2.73 2.21 9.85
CA LEU A 26 -1.28 1.99 10.02
C LEU A 26 -0.71 2.64 11.30
N SER A 27 -1.34 2.37 12.44
CA SER A 27 -0.98 2.95 13.74
C SER A 27 0.52 2.83 14.00
N GLY A 28 1.16 3.97 14.30
CA GLY A 28 2.61 4.06 14.49
C GLY A 28 3.41 4.42 13.23
N LEU A 29 2.82 4.31 12.03
CA LEU A 29 3.37 4.86 10.80
C LEU A 29 2.68 6.17 10.39
N LEU A 30 1.38 6.28 10.64
CA LEU A 30 0.57 7.47 10.39
C LEU A 30 0.18 8.17 11.70
N GLU A 31 -0.17 9.45 11.59
CA GLU A 31 -0.74 10.24 12.68
C GLU A 31 -2.18 9.74 13.01
N THR A 32 -2.68 9.97 14.22
CA THR A 32 -3.94 9.36 14.70
C THR A 32 -5.18 9.73 13.88
N ASP A 33 -5.16 10.91 13.27
CA ASP A 33 -6.26 11.43 12.46
C ASP A 33 -6.08 11.10 10.97
N HIS A 34 -5.13 10.23 10.63
CA HIS A 34 -4.79 9.90 9.25
C HIS A 34 -5.15 8.45 8.91
N VAL A 35 -5.55 8.23 7.66
CA VAL A 35 -5.88 6.90 7.14
C VAL A 35 -5.45 6.80 5.68
N LEU A 36 -4.93 5.63 5.29
CA LEU A 36 -4.78 5.28 3.89
C LEU A 36 -6.00 4.53 3.42
N THR A 37 -6.50 4.90 2.24
CA THR A 37 -7.59 4.17 1.58
C THR A 37 -7.10 3.60 0.27
N LEU A 38 -7.35 2.32 0.06
CA LEU A 38 -7.00 1.62 -1.18
C LEU A 38 -8.28 1.20 -1.88
N ASN A 39 -8.45 1.63 -3.12
CA ASN A 39 -9.42 1.05 -4.03
C ASN A 39 -8.66 0.09 -4.96
N PRO A 40 -8.71 -1.24 -4.71
CA PRO A 40 -7.95 -2.20 -5.51
C PRO A 40 -8.48 -2.34 -6.94
N ASN A 41 -9.77 -2.08 -7.17
CA ASN A 41 -10.41 -2.16 -8.48
C ASN A 41 -9.96 -1.01 -9.40
N LEU A 42 -9.94 0.21 -8.85
CA LEU A 42 -9.43 1.38 -9.57
C LEU A 42 -7.91 1.46 -9.52
N GLY A 43 -7.26 0.77 -8.59
CA GLY A 43 -5.81 0.82 -8.37
C GLY A 43 -5.35 2.12 -7.72
N THR A 44 -6.19 2.78 -6.95
CA THR A 44 -5.88 4.08 -6.35
C THR A 44 -5.60 3.94 -4.86
N LEU A 45 -4.46 4.46 -4.40
CA LEU A 45 -4.15 4.63 -2.98
C LEU A 45 -4.26 6.11 -2.63
N SER A 46 -5.01 6.43 -1.58
CA SER A 46 -5.23 7.80 -1.12
C SER A 46 -4.85 7.96 0.35
N HIS A 47 -4.34 9.12 0.71
CA HIS A 47 -4.06 9.51 2.09
C HIS A 47 -5.08 10.55 2.51
N LEU A 48 -5.89 10.20 3.50
CA LEU A 48 -6.90 11.07 4.07
C LEU A 48 -6.48 11.50 5.47
N MET A 49 -6.79 12.75 5.82
CA MET A 49 -6.79 13.25 7.19
C MET A 49 -8.24 13.50 7.58
N CYS A 50 -8.72 12.86 8.64
CA CYS A 50 -10.04 13.06 9.21
C CYS A 50 -9.92 13.80 10.53
N LYS A 51 -9.88 15.13 10.45
CA LYS A 51 -9.87 16.00 11.63
C LYS A 51 -11.27 16.53 11.88
N ASP A 52 -11.75 16.44 13.12
CA ASP A 52 -13.08 16.93 13.52
C ASP A 52 -14.24 16.36 12.67
N GLY A 53 -14.11 15.11 12.22
CA GLY A 53 -15.10 14.44 11.37
C GLY A 53 -15.15 14.94 9.92
N GLN A 54 -14.20 15.77 9.49
CA GLN A 54 -14.11 16.31 8.13
C GLN A 54 -12.96 15.64 7.37
N PRO A 55 -13.26 14.69 6.45
CA PRO A 55 -12.21 14.04 5.66
C PRO A 55 -11.63 15.02 4.64
N ARG A 56 -10.30 15.13 4.64
CA ARG A 56 -9.53 15.89 3.65
C ARG A 56 -8.57 14.95 2.93
N LEU A 57 -8.65 14.91 1.61
CA LEU A 57 -7.69 14.21 0.77
C LEU A 57 -6.36 14.99 0.77
N LEU A 58 -5.31 14.38 1.29
CA LEU A 58 -3.96 14.94 1.28
C LEU A 58 -3.23 14.61 -0.02
N MET A 59 -3.38 13.38 -0.50
CA MET A 59 -2.84 12.93 -1.80
C MET A 59 -3.53 11.65 -2.26
N GLY A 60 -3.43 11.38 -3.56
CA GLY A 60 -3.78 10.10 -4.16
C GLY A 60 -2.79 9.76 -5.26
N GLU A 61 -2.49 8.47 -5.41
CA GLU A 61 -1.55 7.96 -6.41
C GLU A 61 -2.15 6.73 -7.09
N GLN A 62 -1.94 6.64 -8.41
CA GLN A 62 -2.43 5.55 -9.22
C GLN A 62 -1.39 4.44 -9.33
N PHE A 63 -1.80 3.22 -8.97
CA PHE A 63 -1.02 2.00 -9.06
C PHE A 63 -1.54 1.12 -10.20
N ARG A 64 -0.62 0.35 -10.78
CA ARG A 64 -0.96 -0.70 -11.75
C ARG A 64 -1.47 -1.93 -10.99
N ALA A 65 -2.23 -2.79 -11.66
CA ALA A 65 -2.75 -4.02 -11.06
C ALA A 65 -1.65 -4.90 -10.43
N SER A 66 -0.49 -5.03 -11.08
CA SER A 66 0.65 -5.77 -10.52
C SER A 66 1.22 -5.12 -9.25
N GLU A 67 1.23 -3.79 -9.18
CA GLU A 67 1.69 -3.05 -8.01
C GLU A 67 0.69 -3.19 -6.85
N ILE A 68 -0.62 -3.16 -7.14
CA ILE A 68 -1.69 -3.42 -6.16
C ILE A 68 -1.55 -4.84 -5.58
N ARG A 69 -1.33 -5.85 -6.42
CA ARG A 69 -1.18 -7.23 -5.97
C ARG A 69 -0.02 -7.44 -4.98
N VAL A 70 1.07 -6.71 -5.13
CA VAL A 70 2.18 -6.77 -4.16
C VAL A 70 1.97 -5.83 -2.97
N LEU A 71 1.23 -4.74 -3.14
CA LEU A 71 0.99 -3.73 -2.11
C LEU A 71 -0.05 -4.19 -1.08
N LEU A 72 -1.18 -4.71 -1.55
CA LEU A 72 -2.29 -5.12 -0.69
C LEU A 72 -1.87 -6.08 0.45
N PRO A 73 -1.19 -7.21 0.18
CA PRO A 73 -0.78 -8.11 1.26
C PRO A 73 0.24 -7.49 2.23
N LEU A 74 0.97 -6.45 1.82
CA LEU A 74 1.85 -5.70 2.72
C LEU A 74 1.05 -4.79 3.67
N LEU A 75 0.01 -4.14 3.17
CA LEU A 75 -0.88 -3.30 3.99
C LEU A 75 -1.68 -4.13 4.99
N GLU A 76 -2.16 -5.31 4.57
CA GLU A 76 -2.90 -6.25 5.43
C GLU A 76 -2.02 -6.91 6.50
N ALA A 77 -0.75 -7.19 6.19
CA ALA A 77 0.17 -7.81 7.13
C ALA A 77 0.68 -6.84 8.21
N PHE A 78 0.58 -5.53 8.00
CA PHE A 78 1.03 -4.53 8.98
C PHE A 78 0.30 -4.72 10.33
N PRO A 79 0.99 -4.68 11.49
CA PRO A 79 2.36 -4.21 11.72
C PRO A 79 3.47 -5.27 11.55
N TYR A 80 3.12 -6.47 11.10
CA TYR A 80 4.07 -7.57 10.93
C TYR A 80 4.68 -7.58 9.52
N TYR A 81 5.64 -8.46 9.31
CA TYR A 81 6.16 -8.71 7.97
C TYR A 81 5.18 -9.55 7.16
N CYS A 82 5.17 -9.34 5.86
CA CYS A 82 4.48 -10.17 4.88
C CYS A 82 5.48 -11.22 4.32
N PRO A 83 5.22 -12.53 4.48
CA PRO A 83 6.05 -13.59 3.92
C PRO A 83 6.17 -13.53 2.39
N TYR A 84 7.29 -14.02 1.83
CA TYR A 84 7.49 -14.04 0.37
C TYR A 84 6.40 -14.82 -0.36
N GLU A 85 5.99 -15.96 0.18
CA GLU A 85 4.97 -16.82 -0.39
C GLU A 85 3.61 -16.13 -0.49
N MET A 86 3.25 -15.26 0.46
CA MET A 86 2.00 -14.49 0.40
C MET A 86 2.05 -13.42 -0.69
N VAL A 87 3.17 -12.71 -0.81
CA VAL A 87 3.35 -11.72 -1.89
C VAL A 87 3.36 -12.41 -3.26
N LEU A 88 4.03 -13.55 -3.38
CA LEU A 88 4.05 -14.36 -4.61
C LEU A 88 2.68 -14.93 -4.96
N ALA A 89 1.95 -15.44 -3.97
CA ALA A 89 0.58 -15.93 -4.13
C ALA A 89 -0.31 -14.81 -4.69
N SER A 90 -0.37 -13.68 -4.00
CA SER A 90 -1.14 -12.51 -4.44
C SER A 90 -0.73 -12.01 -5.82
N PHE A 91 0.58 -11.97 -6.12
CA PHE A 91 1.08 -11.55 -7.42
C PHE A 91 0.63 -12.48 -8.56
N GLY A 92 0.74 -13.80 -8.34
CA GLY A 92 0.46 -14.83 -9.34
C GLY A 92 -1.03 -15.06 -9.58
N THR A 93 -1.83 -15.17 -8.52
CA THR A 93 -3.27 -15.53 -8.62
C THR A 93 -4.19 -14.31 -8.50
N GLY A 94 -3.68 -13.18 -8.01
CA GLY A 94 -4.47 -11.98 -7.71
C GLY A 94 -5.06 -11.95 -6.30
N SER A 95 -4.90 -13.01 -5.50
CA SER A 95 -5.38 -13.09 -4.13
C SER A 95 -4.50 -14.02 -3.27
N VAL A 96 -4.48 -13.80 -1.96
CA VAL A 96 -3.78 -14.71 -1.03
C VAL A 96 -4.72 -15.87 -0.68
N THR A 97 -4.53 -17.01 -1.34
CA THR A 97 -5.22 -18.27 -0.98
C THR A 97 -4.26 -19.22 -0.29
N GLU A 98 -4.79 -20.13 0.53
CA GLU A 98 -3.98 -21.14 1.23
C GLU A 98 -3.22 -22.03 0.23
N GLU A 99 -3.89 -22.48 -0.82
CA GLU A 99 -3.32 -23.33 -1.88
C GLU A 99 -2.14 -22.64 -2.60
N ALA A 100 -2.32 -21.39 -3.00
CA ALA A 100 -1.28 -20.61 -3.68
C ALA A 100 -0.11 -20.32 -2.74
N THR A 101 -0.41 -20.01 -1.48
CA THR A 101 0.62 -19.75 -0.44
C THR A 101 1.45 -21.00 -0.19
N LEU A 102 0.83 -22.17 0.00
CA LEU A 102 1.52 -23.46 0.17
C LEU A 102 2.35 -23.84 -1.05
N TYR A 103 1.84 -23.57 -2.27
CA TYR A 103 2.59 -23.80 -3.51
C TYR A 103 3.89 -22.99 -3.54
N TYR A 104 3.81 -21.67 -3.29
CA TYR A 104 5.01 -20.82 -3.31
C TYR A 104 5.94 -21.08 -2.14
N GLN A 105 5.41 -21.42 -0.96
CA GLN A 105 6.21 -21.83 0.19
C GLN A 105 7.10 -23.05 -0.16
N ARG A 106 6.52 -24.09 -0.76
CA ARG A 106 7.27 -25.29 -1.19
C ARG A 106 8.33 -24.95 -2.24
N ARG A 107 8.00 -24.10 -3.22
CA ARG A 107 8.95 -23.65 -4.24
C ARG A 107 10.12 -22.87 -3.65
N LEU A 108 9.86 -21.96 -2.72
CA LEU A 108 10.91 -21.20 -2.04
C LEU A 108 11.81 -22.12 -1.21
N LEU A 109 11.24 -23.11 -0.51
CA LEU A 109 12.02 -24.09 0.26
C LEU A 109 12.95 -24.91 -0.64
N GLN A 110 12.49 -25.33 -1.83
CA GLN A 110 13.32 -26.03 -2.81
C GLN A 110 14.42 -25.13 -3.37
N ALA A 111 14.10 -23.87 -3.68
CA ALA A 111 15.04 -22.91 -4.25
C ALA A 111 16.08 -22.38 -3.25
N ARG A 112 15.93 -22.59 -1.94
CA ARG A 112 16.90 -22.12 -0.92
C ARG A 112 18.32 -22.64 -1.13
N GLN A 113 18.49 -23.81 -1.73
CA GLN A 113 19.79 -24.41 -1.98
C GLN A 113 20.41 -23.99 -3.32
N GLU A 114 19.64 -23.30 -4.17
CA GLU A 114 20.04 -22.96 -5.54
C GLU A 114 19.82 -21.46 -5.82
N PRO A 115 20.86 -20.62 -5.72
CA PRO A 115 20.73 -19.16 -5.87
C PRO A 115 20.07 -18.73 -7.18
N ALA A 116 20.32 -19.45 -8.27
CA ALA A 116 19.72 -19.15 -9.57
C ALA A 116 18.19 -19.32 -9.57
N GLN A 117 17.68 -20.41 -8.95
CA GLN A 117 16.24 -20.66 -8.84
C GLN A 117 15.57 -19.65 -7.90
N TRP A 118 16.25 -19.28 -6.81
CA TRP A 118 15.75 -18.29 -5.86
C TRP A 118 15.56 -16.92 -6.55
N GLU A 119 16.54 -16.49 -7.33
CA GLU A 119 16.46 -15.27 -8.12
C GLU A 119 15.37 -15.35 -9.19
N GLU A 120 15.22 -16.48 -9.89
CA GLU A 120 14.17 -16.67 -10.89
C GLU A 120 12.77 -16.47 -10.28
N ILE A 121 12.53 -17.02 -9.08
CA ILE A 121 11.25 -16.90 -8.37
C ILE A 121 11.00 -15.46 -7.90
N LEU A 122 12.01 -14.79 -7.33
CA LEU A 122 11.82 -13.47 -6.70
C LEU A 122 12.02 -12.28 -7.63
N MET A 123 12.77 -12.40 -8.72
CA MET A 123 13.09 -11.30 -9.64
C MET A 123 11.83 -10.58 -10.16
N PRO A 124 10.75 -11.27 -10.58
CA PRO A 124 9.54 -10.61 -11.05
C PRO A 124 8.93 -9.69 -9.98
N ILE A 125 8.80 -10.17 -8.74
CA ILE A 125 8.23 -9.38 -7.65
C ILE A 125 9.16 -8.26 -7.21
N ARG A 126 10.47 -8.45 -7.21
CA ARG A 126 11.46 -7.40 -6.86
C ARG A 126 11.37 -6.23 -7.84
N GLY A 127 11.21 -6.51 -9.14
CA GLY A 127 11.01 -5.48 -10.16
C GLY A 127 9.76 -4.64 -9.94
N VAL A 128 8.65 -5.28 -9.52
CA VAL A 128 7.39 -4.57 -9.21
C VAL A 128 7.53 -3.79 -7.91
N LEU A 129 8.03 -4.41 -6.84
CA LEU A 129 8.24 -3.78 -5.54
C LEU A 129 9.14 -2.55 -5.61
N SER A 130 10.14 -2.55 -6.50
CA SER A 130 11.00 -1.38 -6.74
C SER A 130 10.18 -0.16 -7.17
N ARG A 131 9.26 -0.34 -8.13
CA ARG A 131 8.38 0.74 -8.60
C ARG A 131 7.32 1.12 -7.57
N THR A 132 6.71 0.12 -6.90
CA THR A 132 5.74 0.34 -5.82
C THR A 132 6.36 1.16 -4.69
N ARG A 133 7.61 0.87 -4.31
CA ARG A 133 8.35 1.59 -3.27
C ARG A 133 8.52 3.08 -3.61
N ILE A 134 8.84 3.41 -4.86
CA ILE A 134 8.99 4.82 -5.28
C ILE A 134 7.71 5.62 -5.03
N LYS A 135 6.55 5.04 -5.38
CA LYS A 135 5.24 5.66 -5.14
C LYS A 135 4.92 5.78 -3.66
N LEU A 136 5.15 4.70 -2.89
CA LEU A 136 4.90 4.69 -1.44
C LEU A 136 5.70 5.73 -0.66
N ARG A 137 6.88 6.12 -1.14
CA ARG A 137 7.66 7.18 -0.49
C ARG A 137 6.93 8.52 -0.44
N GLN A 138 6.04 8.80 -1.39
CA GLN A 138 5.21 10.00 -1.36
C GLN A 138 4.26 9.99 -0.15
N PHE A 139 3.81 8.80 0.26
CA PHE A 139 2.99 8.57 1.45
C PHE A 139 3.80 8.50 2.75
N GLY A 140 5.12 8.72 2.70
CA GLY A 140 6.01 8.57 3.85
C GLY A 140 6.25 7.12 4.27
N LEU A 141 5.97 6.16 3.38
CA LEU A 141 6.14 4.73 3.60
C LEU A 141 7.32 4.17 2.82
N GLU A 142 7.96 3.15 3.38
CA GLU A 142 9.04 2.40 2.74
C GLU A 142 8.81 0.90 2.92
N ILE A 143 9.02 0.13 1.84
CA ILE A 143 9.06 -1.34 1.90
C ILE A 143 10.49 -1.76 2.23
N SER A 144 10.70 -2.68 3.16
CA SER A 144 12.02 -3.27 3.44
C SER A 144 12.00 -4.77 3.32
N SER A 145 13.08 -5.36 2.80
CA SER A 145 13.23 -6.81 2.70
C SER A 145 13.84 -7.37 3.99
N ILE A 146 13.27 -8.45 4.49
CA ILE A 146 13.89 -9.31 5.50
C ILE A 146 14.43 -10.52 4.75
N SER A 147 15.74 -10.74 4.83
CA SER A 147 16.41 -11.82 4.10
C SER A 147 15.72 -13.17 4.34
N GLU A 148 15.48 -13.90 3.25
CA GLU A 148 14.89 -15.25 3.26
C GLU A 148 13.51 -15.40 3.93
N THR A 149 12.88 -14.28 4.30
CA THR A 149 11.68 -14.26 5.14
C THR A 149 10.53 -13.54 4.45
N GLY A 150 10.75 -12.31 3.98
CA GLY A 150 9.64 -11.51 3.48
C GLY A 150 9.93 -10.03 3.32
N TYR A 151 8.87 -9.24 3.42
CA TYR A 151 8.92 -7.78 3.34
C TYR A 151 8.13 -7.14 4.48
N LEU A 152 8.53 -5.96 4.93
CA LEU A 152 7.81 -5.18 5.95
C LEU A 152 7.57 -3.76 5.47
N LEU A 153 6.47 -3.16 5.95
CA LEU A 153 6.22 -1.72 5.81
C LEU A 153 6.81 -0.98 7.00
N ARG A 154 7.52 0.12 6.73
CA ARG A 154 8.06 1.02 7.75
C ARG A 154 7.89 2.47 7.34
N SER A 155 8.07 3.36 8.31
CA SER A 155 8.11 4.80 8.05
C SER A 155 9.40 5.15 7.32
N LEU A 156 9.28 6.02 6.31
CA LEU A 156 10.42 6.68 5.71
C LEU A 156 10.86 7.82 6.66
N PRO A 157 12.13 7.83 7.14
CA PRO A 157 12.61 8.94 7.94
C PRO A 157 12.47 10.23 7.13
N ARG A 158 11.71 11.20 7.64
CA ARG A 158 11.64 12.54 7.05
C ARG A 158 13.05 13.10 7.11
N LEU A 159 13.70 13.36 5.97
CA LEU A 159 14.96 14.09 5.99
C LEU A 159 14.71 15.42 6.73
N PRO A 160 15.53 15.78 7.72
CA PRO A 160 15.41 17.09 8.36
C PRO A 160 15.50 18.14 7.26
N LYS A 161 14.47 18.97 7.12
CA LYS A 161 14.58 20.17 6.29
C LYS A 161 15.77 20.93 6.83
N SER A 162 16.85 21.06 6.05
CA SER A 162 17.96 21.92 6.39
C SER A 162 17.37 23.31 6.65
N GLN A 163 17.36 23.72 7.91
CA GLN A 163 17.04 25.09 8.27
C GLN A 163 18.08 25.96 7.55
N THR A 164 17.66 26.68 6.51
CA THR A 164 18.45 27.75 5.93
C THR A 164 18.70 28.75 7.07
N PRO A 165 19.95 29.01 7.49
CA PRO A 165 20.20 30.03 8.50
C PRO A 165 19.76 31.38 7.91
N GLY A 166 18.80 32.02 8.58
CA GLY A 166 18.41 33.38 8.25
C GLY A 166 19.63 34.30 8.32
N HIS A 167 19.84 35.09 7.28
CA HIS A 167 20.83 36.15 7.25
C HIS A 167 20.56 37.12 8.41
N THR A 168 21.38 37.06 9.46
CA THR A 168 21.50 38.13 10.45
C THR A 168 22.25 39.29 9.80
N THR A 169 21.53 40.37 9.52
CA THR A 169 22.09 41.69 9.20
C THR A 169 22.84 42.22 10.42
N ALA A 170 24.16 42.14 10.40
CA ALA A 170 25.01 42.84 11.36
C ALA A 170 25.19 44.29 10.88
N SER A 171 24.55 45.24 11.56
CA SER A 171 24.84 46.66 11.43
C SER A 171 26.21 46.95 12.06
N LEU A 172 27.21 47.34 11.25
CA LEU A 172 28.43 47.94 11.79
C LEU A 172 28.12 49.37 12.23
N GLY A 173 28.14 49.59 13.54
CA GLY A 173 28.28 50.91 14.15
C GLY A 173 29.72 51.39 14.04
N ILE A 174 29.87 52.60 13.51
CA ILE A 174 31.11 53.38 13.49
C ILE A 174 31.31 54.01 14.87
N PRO A 175 32.53 54.06 15.44
CA PRO A 175 32.87 55.09 16.40
C PRO A 175 33.91 56.07 15.85
N VAL A 176 33.74 57.30 16.35
CA VAL A 176 34.42 58.57 16.11
C VAL A 176 35.88 58.54 16.59
#